data_AF-A0A3N5LDC3-F1
#
_entry.id   AF-A0A3N5LDC3-F1
#
_cell.length_a   1.000
_cell.length_b   1.000
_cell.length_c   1.000
_cell.angle_alpha   90.00
_cell.angle_beta   90.00
_cell.angle_gamma   90.00
#
_symmetry.space_group_name_H-M   'P 1'
#
loop_
_entity.id
_entity.type
_entity.pdbx_description
1 polymer ?
#
loop_
_entity_poly.entity_id
_entity_poly.type
_entity_poly.pdbx_seq_one_letter_code
_entity_poly.pdbx_strand_id
1 'polypeptide(L)'
;TAEAGRTSYEDLSGAAELLTDSERSFTHYDLSIGWNALPGEVFFGGDRAMPSAVYFTLGAGSTRFGGDDHFTVALGAGLRVLATDWIAVHLDARNLAFDSDLLGESKLTHNLQFTFGVTAFF
;
A
#
# COMPACT_ATOMS: atom_id res chain seq x y z
N THR A 1 1.73 8.40 -5.30
CA THR A 1 1.41 9.57 -4.48
C THR A 1 -0.06 9.54 -4.13
N ALA A 2 -0.42 9.93 -2.92
CA ALA A 2 -1.80 10.15 -2.47
C ALA A 2 -1.86 11.51 -1.77
N GLU A 3 -3.05 12.03 -1.51
CA GLU A 3 -3.24 13.32 -0.84
C GLU A 3 -4.14 13.14 0.38
N ALA A 4 -3.70 13.67 1.52
CA ALA A 4 -4.48 13.62 2.75
C ALA A 4 -5.57 14.69 2.77
N GLY A 5 -6.76 14.33 3.24
CA GLY A 5 -7.87 15.26 3.44
C GLY A 5 -7.63 16.24 4.60
N ARG A 6 -8.59 17.15 4.80
CA ARG A 6 -8.61 18.03 5.97
C ARG A 6 -8.96 17.25 7.23
N THR A 7 -8.36 17.67 8.33
CA THR A 7 -8.68 17.13 9.66
C THR A 7 -9.98 17.77 10.17
N SER A 8 -10.67 17.07 11.08
CA SER A 8 -11.88 17.62 11.71
C SER A 8 -11.64 18.93 12.46
N TYR A 9 -10.41 19.16 12.95
CA TYR A 9 -10.04 20.43 13.58
C TYR A 9 -10.04 21.57 12.57
N GLU A 10 -9.46 21.36 11.38
CA GLU A 10 -9.42 22.36 10.31
C GLU A 10 -10.83 22.68 9.80
N ASP A 11 -11.67 21.65 9.65
CA ASP A 11 -13.05 21.81 9.17
C ASP A 11 -13.98 22.48 10.20
N LEU A 12 -13.82 22.19 11.49
CA LEU A 12 -14.74 22.66 12.55
C LEU A 12 -14.27 23.92 13.26
N SER A 13 -12.95 24.15 13.40
CA SER A 13 -12.43 25.33 14.12
C SER A 13 -12.31 26.56 13.25
N GLY A 14 -12.07 26.39 11.93
CA GLY A 14 -11.84 27.49 10.98
C GLY A 14 -10.65 28.40 11.32
N ALA A 15 -9.83 28.02 12.31
CA ALA A 15 -8.88 28.93 12.97
C ALA A 15 -7.48 28.90 12.35
N ALA A 16 -7.05 27.77 11.79
CA ALA A 16 -5.80 27.62 11.03
C ALA A 16 -5.76 26.29 10.27
N GLU A 17 -5.12 26.27 9.09
CA GLU A 17 -4.71 25.03 8.43
C GLU A 17 -3.51 24.43 9.17
N LEU A 18 -3.60 23.14 9.50
CA LEU A 18 -2.54 22.39 10.19
C LEU A 18 -1.44 21.92 9.21
N LEU A 19 -1.80 21.70 7.94
CA LEU A 19 -0.89 21.28 6.89
C LEU A 19 -1.09 22.14 5.64
N THR A 20 0.00 22.62 5.06
CA THR A 20 -0.02 23.21 3.71
C THR A 20 -0.34 22.15 2.66
N ASP A 21 -0.78 22.58 1.47
CA ASP A 21 -1.07 21.66 0.34
C ASP A 21 0.11 20.73 0.02
N SER A 22 1.34 21.23 0.10
CA SER A 22 2.55 20.43 -0.11
C SER A 22 2.78 19.38 0.98
N GLU A 23 2.42 19.68 2.22
CA GLU A 23 2.60 18.77 3.36
C GLU A 23 1.53 17.66 3.37
N ARG A 24 0.40 17.85 2.67
CA ARG A 24 -0.63 16.83 2.50
C ARG A 24 -0.27 15.76 1.47
N SER A 25 0.72 16.01 0.62
CA SER A 25 1.20 15.04 -0.37
C SER A 25 1.89 13.87 0.33
N PHE A 26 1.31 12.68 0.18
CA PHE A 26 1.86 11.41 0.63
C PHE A 26 2.66 10.75 -0.51
N THR A 27 3.98 10.69 -0.35
CA THR A 27 4.86 10.00 -1.30
C THR A 27 5.65 8.91 -0.57
N HIS A 28 5.73 7.74 -1.18
CA HIS A 28 6.37 6.58 -0.56
C HIS A 28 7.24 5.85 -1.58
N TYR A 29 8.40 5.39 -1.15
CA TYR A 29 9.26 4.48 -1.89
C TYR A 29 9.75 3.38 -0.96
N ASP A 30 9.82 2.15 -1.46
CA ASP A 30 10.27 0.99 -0.69
C ASP A 30 11.03 -0.01 -1.54
N LEU A 31 11.84 -0.81 -0.86
CA LEU A 31 12.36 -2.07 -1.37
C LEU A 31 11.65 -3.20 -0.64
N SER A 32 11.12 -4.15 -1.40
CA SER A 32 10.35 -5.28 -0.88
C SER A 32 10.91 -6.62 -1.35
N ILE A 33 10.85 -7.61 -0.46
CA ILE A 33 11.03 -9.03 -0.76
C ILE A 33 9.68 -9.74 -0.70
N GLY A 34 9.51 -10.78 -1.51
CA GLY A 34 8.26 -11.55 -1.59
C GLY A 34 8.48 -13.06 -1.52
N TRP A 35 7.55 -13.77 -0.89
CA TRP A 35 7.54 -15.23 -0.81
C TRP A 35 6.17 -15.79 -1.24
N ASN A 36 6.17 -16.70 -2.22
CA ASN A 36 4.98 -17.46 -2.61
C ASN A 36 4.72 -18.56 -1.57
N ALA A 37 3.70 -18.37 -0.75
CA ALA A 37 3.42 -19.23 0.39
C ALA A 37 2.43 -20.35 0.04
N LEU A 38 1.36 -20.03 -0.70
CA LEU A 38 0.26 -20.96 -0.95
C LEU A 38 -0.01 -21.06 -2.45
N PRO A 39 0.46 -22.12 -3.13
CA PRO A 39 0.02 -22.42 -4.49
C PRO A 39 -1.43 -22.92 -4.48
N GLY A 40 -2.19 -22.57 -5.51
CA GLY A 40 -3.58 -23.02 -5.64
C GLY A 40 -4.16 -22.76 -7.02
N GLU A 41 -5.45 -22.96 -7.17
CA GLU A 41 -6.19 -22.69 -8.41
C GLU A 41 -7.44 -21.86 -8.12
N VAL A 42 -7.69 -20.87 -8.97
CA VAL A 42 -8.93 -20.10 -8.97
C VAL A 42 -9.79 -20.61 -10.12
N PHE A 43 -11.04 -20.94 -9.81
CA PHE A 43 -12.02 -21.39 -10.81
C PHE A 43 -12.87 -20.20 -11.25
N PHE A 44 -12.78 -19.83 -12.52
CA PHE A 44 -13.60 -18.78 -13.10
C PHE A 44 -14.66 -19.38 -14.01
N GLY A 45 -15.94 -19.12 -13.71
CA GLY A 45 -17.06 -19.60 -14.52
C GLY A 45 -17.29 -21.12 -14.51
N GLY A 46 -16.76 -21.85 -13.52
CA GLY A 46 -16.98 -23.30 -13.34
C GLY A 46 -16.13 -24.21 -14.23
N ASP A 47 -15.81 -23.78 -15.45
CA ASP A 47 -15.12 -24.62 -16.44
C ASP A 47 -13.63 -24.30 -16.61
N ARG A 48 -13.14 -23.19 -16.02
CA ARG A 48 -11.77 -22.72 -16.20
C ARG A 48 -11.02 -22.62 -14.89
N ALA A 49 -10.06 -23.54 -14.69
CA ALA A 49 -9.08 -23.48 -13.62
C ALA A 49 -7.89 -22.61 -14.05
N MET A 50 -7.53 -21.63 -13.22
CA MET A 50 -6.39 -20.74 -13.44
C MET A 50 -5.38 -20.93 -12.30
N PRO A 51 -4.11 -21.22 -12.59
CA PRO A 51 -3.09 -21.32 -11.57
C PRO A 51 -2.96 -20.01 -10.79
N SER A 52 -2.82 -20.12 -9.48
CA SER A 52 -2.74 -18.99 -8.58
C SER A 52 -1.70 -19.21 -7.48
N ALA A 53 -1.25 -18.12 -6.89
CA ALA A 53 -0.41 -18.17 -5.70
C ALA A 53 -0.76 -17.01 -4.76
N VAL A 54 -0.96 -17.33 -3.48
CA VAL A 54 -0.94 -16.31 -2.42
C VAL A 54 0.52 -16.11 -2.01
N TYR A 55 0.93 -14.85 -1.95
CA TYR A 55 2.27 -14.44 -1.56
C TYR A 55 2.23 -13.41 -0.45
N PHE A 56 3.29 -13.39 0.35
CA PHE A 56 3.53 -12.36 1.36
C PHE A 56 4.69 -11.48 0.93
N THR A 57 4.64 -10.20 1.33
CA THR A 57 5.70 -9.23 1.11
C THR A 57 6.12 -8.57 2.41
N LEU A 58 7.42 -8.33 2.53
CA LEU A 58 8.03 -7.52 3.57
C LEU A 58 8.91 -6.48 2.89
N GLY A 59 8.70 -5.21 3.22
CA GLY A 59 9.44 -4.10 2.66
C GLY A 59 9.88 -3.10 3.70
N ALA A 60 10.91 -2.33 3.34
CA ALA A 60 11.39 -1.20 4.11
C ALA A 60 11.70 -0.04 3.17
N GLY A 61 11.41 1.19 3.61
CA GLY A 61 11.47 2.35 2.76
C GLY A 61 11.32 3.66 3.53
N SER A 62 10.97 4.73 2.81
CA SER A 62 10.66 6.02 3.39
C SER A 62 9.33 6.55 2.89
N THR A 63 8.61 7.22 3.76
CA THR A 63 7.36 7.92 3.47
C THR A 63 7.53 9.39 3.79
N ARG A 64 7.30 10.25 2.80
CA ARG A 64 7.21 11.69 2.97
C ARG A 64 5.77 12.09 3.21
N PHE A 65 5.52 12.70 4.37
CA PHE A 65 4.21 13.22 4.74
C PHE A 65 4.35 14.29 5.83
N GLY A 66 3.56 15.36 5.77
CA GLY A 66 3.56 16.40 6.79
C GLY A 66 4.87 17.22 6.87
N GLY A 67 5.61 17.31 5.76
CA GLY A 67 6.88 18.03 5.69
C GLY A 67 8.11 17.19 6.03
N ASP A 68 7.93 15.99 6.59
CA ASP A 68 9.02 15.14 7.08
C ASP A 68 9.10 13.78 6.35
N ASP A 69 10.30 13.19 6.39
CA ASP A 69 10.60 11.85 5.88
C ASP A 69 10.62 10.84 7.03
N HIS A 70 9.81 9.78 6.90
CA HIS A 70 9.61 8.77 7.94
C HIS A 70 10.07 7.39 7.46
N PHE A 71 10.94 6.74 8.25
CA PHE A 71 11.26 5.33 8.00
C PHE A 71 10.00 4.48 8.09
N THR A 72 9.73 3.69 7.05
CA THR A 72 8.48 2.95 6.90
C THR A 72 8.77 1.47 6.71
N VAL A 73 8.07 0.64 7.47
CA VAL A 73 8.02 -0.82 7.26
C VAL A 73 6.72 -1.16 6.57
N ALA A 74 6.80 -1.96 5.50
CA ALA A 74 5.65 -2.42 4.74
C ALA A 74 5.46 -3.92 4.95
N LEU A 75 4.26 -4.32 5.38
CA LEU A 75 3.86 -5.73 5.43
C LEU A 75 2.68 -5.94 4.49
N GLY A 76 2.75 -6.93 3.62
CA GLY A 76 1.72 -7.15 2.63
C GLY A 76 1.42 -8.61 2.33
N ALA A 77 0.26 -8.81 1.74
CA ALA A 77 -0.17 -10.08 1.18
C ALA A 77 -0.85 -9.82 -0.17
N GLY A 78 -0.69 -10.74 -1.11
CA GLY A 78 -1.30 -10.62 -2.43
C GLY A 78 -1.69 -11.96 -3.02
N LEU A 79 -2.60 -11.90 -3.99
CA LEU A 79 -3.04 -13.00 -4.82
C LEU A 79 -2.58 -12.75 -6.25
N ARG A 80 -1.80 -13.68 -6.78
CA ARG A 80 -1.44 -13.73 -8.21
C ARG A 80 -2.28 -14.79 -8.90
N VAL A 81 -2.89 -14.47 -10.02
CA VAL A 81 -3.62 -15.41 -10.89
C VAL A 81 -3.02 -15.35 -12.29
N LEU A 82 -2.64 -16.51 -12.84
CA LEU A 82 -2.20 -16.65 -14.22
C LEU A 82 -3.43 -16.74 -15.13
N ALA A 83 -3.78 -15.62 -15.76
CA ALA A 83 -4.93 -15.55 -16.68
C ALA A 83 -4.64 -16.30 -18.00
N THR A 84 -3.38 -16.25 -18.44
CA THR A 84 -2.83 -16.96 -19.60
C THR A 84 -1.37 -17.33 -19.33
N ASP A 85 -0.73 -18.07 -20.23
CA ASP A 85 0.68 -18.48 -20.12
C ASP A 85 1.68 -17.31 -20.11
N TRP A 86 1.23 -16.11 -20.47
CA TRP A 86 2.06 -14.91 -20.57
C TRP A 86 1.49 -13.69 -19.81
N ILE A 87 0.32 -13.82 -19.16
CA ILE A 87 -0.27 -12.74 -18.34
C ILE A 87 -0.60 -13.25 -16.93
N ALA A 88 -0.12 -12.51 -15.92
CA ALA A 88 -0.59 -12.61 -14.55
C ALA A 88 -1.36 -11.35 -14.13
N VAL A 89 -2.40 -11.55 -13.32
CA VAL A 89 -3.12 -10.50 -12.60
C VAL A 89 -2.76 -10.59 -11.12
N HIS A 90 -2.61 -9.42 -10.49
CA HIS A 90 -2.21 -9.27 -9.10
C HIS A 90 -3.23 -8.44 -8.34
N LEU A 91 -3.59 -8.90 -7.14
CA LEU A 91 -4.36 -8.16 -6.15
C LEU A 91 -3.56 -8.14 -4.86
N ASP A 92 -3.18 -6.95 -4.40
CA ASP A 92 -2.28 -6.76 -3.26
C ASP A 92 -2.92 -5.88 -2.19
N ALA A 93 -2.66 -6.22 -0.93
CA ALA A 93 -2.90 -5.36 0.21
C ALA A 93 -1.59 -5.19 0.99
N ARG A 94 -1.20 -3.95 1.27
CA ARG A 94 -0.01 -3.59 2.06
C ARG A 94 -0.40 -2.65 3.19
N ASN A 95 0.17 -2.88 4.37
CA ASN A 95 0.12 -1.95 5.49
C ASN A 95 1.47 -1.24 5.58
N LEU A 96 1.47 0.07 5.40
CA LEU A 96 2.63 0.94 5.59
C LEU A 96 2.60 1.45 7.03
N ALA A 97 3.59 1.07 7.83
CA ALA A 97 3.70 1.47 9.23
C ALA A 97 4.93 2.37 9.43
N PHE A 98 4.71 3.57 9.98
CA PHE A 98 5.77 4.52 10.32
C PHE A 98 5.36 5.37 11.52
N ASP A 99 6.33 5.78 12.34
CA ASP A 99 6.08 6.74 13.43
C ASP A 99 5.95 8.15 12.86
N SER A 100 5.01 8.94 13.38
CA SER A 100 4.77 10.32 12.97
C SER A 100 4.51 11.20 14.19
N ASP A 101 5.14 12.37 14.21
CA ASP A 101 5.10 13.32 15.34
C ASP A 101 4.23 14.56 15.03
N LEU A 102 3.40 14.53 13.98
CA LEU A 102 2.69 15.70 13.44
C LEU A 102 1.73 16.39 14.41
N LEU A 103 1.32 15.72 15.48
CA LEU A 103 0.41 16.27 16.50
C LEU A 103 1.12 16.59 17.82
N GLY A 104 2.46 16.65 17.82
CA GLY A 104 3.30 16.94 19.00
C GLY A 104 3.64 15.73 19.87
N GLU A 105 3.12 14.55 19.54
CA GLU A 105 3.38 13.27 20.21
C GLU A 105 3.67 12.20 19.16
N SER A 106 4.64 11.33 19.47
CA SER A 106 5.02 10.25 18.56
C SER A 106 3.97 9.16 18.51
N LYS A 107 3.51 8.87 17.29
CA LYS A 107 2.46 7.89 17.05
C LYS A 107 2.78 7.01 15.84
N LEU A 108 2.75 5.70 16.07
CA LEU A 108 2.78 4.71 14.99
C LEU A 108 1.51 4.84 14.14
N THR A 109 1.70 5.25 12.90
CA THR A 109 0.66 5.44 11.89
C THR A 109 0.62 4.24 10.96
N HIS A 110 -0.59 3.80 10.61
CA HIS A 110 -0.85 2.69 9.71
C HIS A 110 -1.64 3.17 8.49
N ASN A 111 -1.08 2.99 7.29
CA ASN A 111 -1.73 3.30 6.03
C ASN A 111 -1.90 2.03 5.19
N LEU A 112 -3.16 1.59 5.04
CA LEU A 112 -3.49 0.49 4.14
C LEU A 112 -3.49 0.95 2.69
N GLN A 113 -2.85 0.17 1.83
CA GLN A 113 -2.80 0.34 0.40
C GLN A 113 -3.30 -0.92 -0.30
N PHE A 114 -4.21 -0.73 -1.27
CA PHE A 114 -4.65 -1.79 -2.17
C PHE A 114 -4.13 -1.53 -3.57
N THR A 115 -3.61 -2.57 -4.23
CA THR A 115 -3.09 -2.47 -5.60
C THR A 115 -3.72 -3.56 -6.47
N PHE A 116 -4.07 -3.16 -7.69
CA PHE A 116 -4.41 -4.08 -8.77
C PHE A 116 -3.35 -3.94 -9.86
N GLY A 117 -2.75 -5.04 -10.27
CA GLY A 117 -1.65 -5.07 -11.22
C GLY A 117 -1.84 -6.12 -12.32
N VAL A 118 -1.22 -5.86 -13.47
CA VAL A 118 -1.13 -6.81 -14.59
C VAL A 118 0.34 -6.93 -14.98
N THR A 119 0.82 -8.17 -15.07
CA THR A 119 2.21 -8.48 -15.45
C THR A 119 2.19 -9.31 -16.73
N ALA A 120 3.02 -8.94 -17.70
CA ALA A 120 3.25 -9.73 -18.91
C ALA A 120 4.66 -10.34 -18.89
N PHE A 121 4.79 -11.60 -19.31
CA PHE A 121 6.06 -12.33 -19.42
C PHE A 121 6.27 -12.76 -20.88
N PHE A 122 7.52 -12.82 -21.34
CA PHE A 122 7.89 -13.19 -22.72
C PHE A 122 9.04 -14.20 -22.74
#